data_AF-A0A916LCJ8-F1
#
_entry.id   AF-A0A916LCJ8-F1
#
_cell.length_a   1.000
_cell.length_b   1.000
_cell.length_c   1.000
_cell.angle_alpha   90.00
_cell.angle_beta   90.00
_cell.angle_gamma   90.00
#
_symmetry.space_group_name_H-M   'P 1'
#
loop_
_entity.id
_entity.type
_entity.pdbx_description
1 polymer ?
#
loop_
_entity_poly.entity_id
_entity_poly.type
_entity_poly.pdbx_seq_one_letter_code
_entity_poly.pdbx_strand_id
1 'polypeptide(L)' 'MYEVGEQMQRMRLGRERPNADVVEIEAAIDAWRMTRPGAEEGDSAGPTSTRFT' A
#
# COMPACT_ATOMS: atom_id res chain seq x y z
N MET A 1 2.33 -3.01 9.30
CA MET A 1 1.81 -1.62 9.25
C MET A 1 1.73 -1.22 7.78
N TYR A 2 0.73 -1.75 7.05
CA TYR A 2 0.67 -1.66 5.57
C TYR A 2 -0.69 -1.16 5.04
N GLU A 3 -1.77 -1.28 5.82
CA GLU A 3 -3.11 -0.84 5.43
C GLU A 3 -3.15 0.62 4.97
N VAL A 4 -2.42 1.54 5.62
CA VAL A 4 -2.40 2.95 5.22
C VAL A 4 -1.80 3.13 3.82
N GLY A 5 -0.76 2.38 3.46
CA GLY A 5 -0.13 2.43 2.15
C GLY A 5 -1.05 1.90 1.04
N GLU A 6 -1.74 0.79 1.31
CA GLU A 6 -2.75 0.24 0.39
C GLU A 6 -3.90 1.21 0.17
N GLN A 7 -4.42 1.82 1.24
CA GLN A 7 -5.52 2.77 1.14
C GLN A 7 -5.14 4.01 0.30
N MET A 8 -3.93 4.53 0.49
CA MET A 8 -3.41 5.63 -0.33
C MET A 8 -3.25 5.22 -1.79
N GLN A 9 -2.74 4.02 -2.06
CA GLN A 9 -2.59 3.51 -3.41
C GLN A 9 -3.94 3.24 -4.08
N ARG A 10 -4.94 2.73 -3.36
CA ARG A 10 -6.32 2.56 -3.85
C ARG A 10 -6.93 3.90 -4.24
N MET A 11 -6.82 4.91 -3.39
CA MET A 11 -7.30 6.26 -3.71
C MET A 11 -6.61 6.85 -4.94
N ARG A 12 -5.30 6.62 -5.07
CA ARG A 12 -4.52 7.05 -6.24
C ARG A 12 -5.01 6.36 -7.52
N LEU A 13 -5.14 5.04 -7.51
CA LEU A 13 -5.60 4.25 -8.65
C LEU A 13 -7.03 4.62 -9.05
N GLY A 14 -7.92 4.88 -8.09
CA GLY A 14 -9.28 5.35 -8.39
C GLY A 14 -9.32 6.73 -9.06
N ARG A 15 -8.33 7.60 -8.79
CA ARG A 15 -8.19 8.89 -9.49
C ARG A 15 -7.58 8.74 -10.89
N GLU A 16 -6.58 7.87 -11.04
CA GLU A 16 -5.91 7.63 -12.32
C GLU A 16 -6.78 6.80 -13.27
N ARG A 17 -7.67 5.96 -12.73
CA ARG A 17 -8.52 5.04 -13.48
C ARG A 17 -9.97 5.11 -12.96
N PRO A 18 -10.71 6.18 -13.25
CA PRO A 18 -12.07 6.37 -12.75
C PRO A 18 -13.09 5.34 -13.27
N ASN A 19 -12.76 4.64 -14.36
CA ASN A 19 -13.59 3.60 -14.96
C ASN A 19 -13.10 2.17 -14.66
N ALA A 20 -12.02 2.02 -13.89
CA ALA A 20 -11.53 0.69 -13.55
C ALA A 20 -12.51 0.01 -12.59
N ASP A 21 -12.79 -1.25 -12.86
CA ASP A 21 -13.59 -2.06 -11.95
C ASP A 21 -12.80 -2.37 -10.67
N VAL A 22 -13.52 -2.69 -9.59
CA VAL A 22 -12.91 -3.05 -8.30
C VAL A 22 -11.89 -4.18 -8.46
N VAL A 23 -12.17 -5.16 -9.32
CA VAL A 23 -11.25 -6.28 -9.60
C VAL A 23 -9.93 -5.79 -10.21
N GLU A 24 -9.98 -4.81 -11.10
CA GLU A 24 -8.80 -4.23 -11.75
C GLU A 24 -7.97 -3.39 -10.77
N ILE A 25 -8.64 -2.69 -9.85
CA ILE A 25 -8.00 -1.93 -8.79
C ILE A 25 -7.27 -2.87 -7.83
N GLU A 26 -7.89 -3.97 -7.39
CA GLU A 26 -7.25 -4.95 -6.50
C GLU A 26 -6.07 -5.65 -7.19
N ALA A 27 -6.19 -6.03 -8.46
CA ALA A 27 -5.08 -6.60 -9.22
C ALA A 27 -3.89 -5.63 -9.33
N ALA A 28 -4.14 -4.33 -9.48
CA ALA A 28 -3.11 -3.30 -9.50
C ALA A 28 -2.48 -3.07 -8.12
N ILE A 29 -3.24 -3.22 -7.04
CA ILE A 29 -2.72 -3.17 -5.65
C ILE A 29 -1.80 -4.35 -5.39
N ASP A 30 -2.17 -5.56 -5.81
CA ASP A 30 -1.32 -6.74 -5.64
C ASP A 30 -0.02 -6.65 -6.44
N ALA A 31 -0.09 -6.19 -7.69
CA ALA A 31 1.11 -5.92 -8.49
C ALA A 31 2.01 -4.88 -7.81
N TRP A 32 1.43 -3.81 -7.27
CA TRP A 32 2.17 -2.81 -6.51
C TRP A 32 2.79 -3.38 -5.24
N ARG A 33 2.09 -4.24 -4.49
CA ARG A 33 2.59 -4.89 -3.27
C ARG A 33 3.91 -5.64 -3.53
N MET A 34 4.03 -6.28 -4.69
CA MET A 34 5.23 -7.03 -5.10
C MET A 34 6.42 -6.13 -5.47
N THR A 35 6.17 -4.89 -5.88
CA THR A 35 7.20 -3.99 -6.42
C THR A 35 7.34 -2.69 -5.64
N ARG A 36 6.66 -2.53 -4.50
CA ARG A 36 6.60 -1.24 -3.82
C ARG A 36 7.96 -0.87 -3.19
N PRO A 37 8.38 0.39 -3.31
CA PRO A 37 9.57 0.88 -2.63
C PRO A 37 9.40 0.77 -1.10
N GLY A 38 10.42 0.22 -0.44
CA GLY A 38 10.39 -0.10 1.01
C GLY A 38 10.08 -1.58 1.34
N ALA A 39 9.83 -2.44 0.35
CA ALA A 39 9.74 -3.89 0.54
C ALA A 39 11.09 -4.62 0.38
N GLU A 40 12.16 -3.93 -0.02
CA GLU A 40 13.51 -4.50 -0.26
C GLU A 40 14.12 -5.15 1.00
N GLU A 41 13.78 -4.65 2.20
CA GLU A 41 14.23 -5.17 3.51
C GLU A 41 13.14 -5.99 4.24
N GLY A 42 12.08 -6.38 3.53
CA GLY A 42 10.90 -7.00 4.14
C GLY A 42 10.11 -6.03 5.03
N ASP A 43 8.86 -6.39 5.32
CA ASP A 43 7.96 -5.66 6.22
C ASP A 43 8.45 -5.74 7.69
N SER A 44 9.62 -5.18 8.00
CA SER A 44 10.04 -5.02 9.39
C SER A 44 9.16 -3.96 10.04
N ALA A 45 8.42 -4.35 11.07
CA ALA A 45 7.74 -3.42 11.94
C ALA A 45 8.80 -2.45 12.49
N GLY A 46 8.70 -1.17 12.14
CA GLY A 46 9.59 -0.15 12.66
C GLY A 46 9.64 -0.19 14.20
N PRO A 47 10.73 0.29 14.83
CA PRO A 47 10.90 0.18 16.26
C PRO A 47 9.70 0.78 17.01
N THR A 48 9.19 0.06 18.01
CA THR A 48 8.13 0.54 18.90
C THR A 48 8.52 1.90 19.47
N SER A 49 7.68 2.90 19.21
CA SER A 49 7.91 4.28 19.66
C SER A 49 7.97 4.34 21.19
N THR A 50 9.10 4.77 21.75
CA THR A 50 9.32 4.91 23.21
C THR A 50 8.81 6.23 23.79
N ARG A 51 8.14 7.07 22.99
CA ARG A 51 7.67 8.41 23.43
C ARG A 51 6.52 8.41 24.44
N PHE A 52 5.99 7.25 24.80
CA PHE A 52 4.90 7.12 25.79
C PHE A 52 5.28 6.17 26.94
N THR A 53 6.52 6.25 27.44
CA THR A 53 6.91 5.68 28.74
C THR A 53 7.00 6.77 29.79
#